data_AF-A0A6A3BKD1-F1
#
_entry.id   AF-A0A6A3BKD1-F1
#
_cell.length_a   1.000
_cell.length_b   1.000
_cell.length_c   1.000
_cell.angle_alpha   90.00
_cell.angle_beta   90.00
_cell.angle_gamma   90.00
#
_symmetry.space_group_name_H-M   'P 1'
#
loop_
_entity.id
_entity.type
_entity.pdbx_description
1 polymer ?
#
loop_
_entity_poly.entity_id
_entity_poly.type
_entity_poly.pdbx_seq_one_letter_code
_entity_poly.pdbx_strand_id
1 'polypeptide(L)'
;MRIQKSQRNGNTGLKGNRALSTHERLLWRENEELTASPNREILEQLYVKHVMSPLLGPKHVDVGIRVHVTKEFLKSVEKNVTFYRPAWRVDSSQVDVNRDSVLILSDHSIFPNRNLKDEPCITVEIKPKCGFLPISRFIAEENAVKKTVVRFRMHQALKLLNQEISEYSKYNPLDFFSGSREGIQKAIEALYATPQNNFRVFLNGSIVFGSLGGGADSTTALVGEAFEDTLKNVIRADNGQRTASFIQLVAETIYASGALDQLLEVQKLDTHDIEGAIHAYYNITSQPCMVCRELSKGKLSCRYTSLQSIPLDERLKIVKEYLIAATAKDCSLMISFRPQEDGRLPSHNTVYLGSTDQVFEY
;
A
#
# COMPACT_ATOMS: atom_id res chain seq x y z
N MET A 1 7.70 -7.38 13.75
CA MET A 1 8.90 -7.85 13.04
C MET A 1 8.54 -8.19 11.60
N ARG A 2 9.26 -7.63 10.62
CA ARG A 2 9.08 -7.84 9.17
C ARG A 2 10.27 -8.65 8.65
N ILE A 3 9.97 -9.78 8.01
CA ILE A 3 10.95 -10.74 7.48
C ILE A 3 10.76 -10.86 5.98
N GLN A 4 11.86 -10.79 5.22
CA GLN A 4 11.82 -10.95 3.77
C GLN A 4 11.54 -12.39 3.36
N LYS A 5 10.88 -12.54 2.21
CA LYS A 5 10.60 -13.84 1.60
C LYS A 5 11.42 -14.02 0.34
N SER A 6 11.78 -15.26 0.04
CA SER A 6 12.29 -15.67 -1.26
C SER A 6 11.20 -16.38 -2.06
N GLN A 7 11.17 -16.14 -3.37
CA GLN A 7 10.27 -16.83 -4.30
C GLN A 7 10.80 -18.26 -4.53
N ARG A 8 9.92 -19.27 -4.49
CA ARG A 8 10.35 -20.67 -4.71
C ARG A 8 10.78 -20.92 -6.16
N ASN A 9 10.07 -20.32 -7.12
CA ASN A 9 10.29 -20.50 -8.57
C ASN A 9 10.89 -19.25 -9.24
N GLY A 10 11.41 -18.31 -8.45
CA GLY A 10 12.00 -17.08 -8.96
C GLY A 10 13.47 -17.27 -9.30
N ASN A 11 13.87 -16.89 -10.51
CA ASN A 11 15.28 -16.71 -10.84
C ASN A 11 15.82 -15.61 -9.91
N THR A 12 16.69 -15.95 -8.96
CA THR A 12 17.38 -14.99 -8.09
C THR A 12 18.38 -14.21 -8.96
N GLY A 13 17.86 -13.24 -9.73
CA GLY A 13 18.56 -12.54 -10.81
C GLY A 13 19.76 -11.69 -10.40
N LEU A 14 20.13 -11.66 -9.12
CA LEU A 14 21.39 -11.09 -8.67
C LEU A 14 22.41 -12.22 -8.50
N LYS A 15 23.08 -12.56 -9.60
CA LYS A 15 24.37 -13.25 -9.55
C LYS A 15 25.40 -12.27 -8.93
N GLY A 16 25.44 -12.21 -7.61
CA GLY A 16 26.42 -11.43 -6.84
C GLY A 16 25.82 -10.77 -5.59
N ASN A 17 26.63 -10.62 -4.54
CA ASN A 17 26.31 -9.99 -3.24
C ASN A 17 25.98 -8.48 -3.31
N ARG A 18 25.41 -7.96 -4.40
CA ARG A 18 25.12 -6.53 -4.57
C ARG A 18 23.63 -6.27 -4.38
N ALA A 19 23.28 -5.29 -3.55
CA ALA A 19 21.89 -4.89 -3.30
C ALA A 19 21.18 -4.33 -4.54
N LEU A 20 21.92 -3.59 -5.37
CA LEU A 20 21.47 -2.92 -6.58
C LEU A 20 22.27 -3.37 -7.80
N SER A 21 21.60 -3.50 -8.94
CA SER A 21 22.21 -3.62 -10.26
C SER A 21 22.90 -2.32 -10.70
N THR A 22 23.70 -2.38 -11.78
CA THR A 22 24.37 -1.21 -12.34
C THR A 22 23.38 -0.12 -12.76
N HIS A 23 22.25 -0.49 -13.38
CA HIS A 23 21.24 0.47 -13.82
C HIS A 23 20.47 1.09 -12.64
N GLU A 24 20.17 0.31 -11.60
CA GLU A 24 19.53 0.85 -10.40
C GLU A 24 20.46 1.81 -9.65
N ARG A 25 21.77 1.54 -9.59
CA ARG A 25 22.75 2.49 -9.05
C ARG A 25 22.80 3.79 -9.84
N LEU A 26 22.72 3.71 -11.17
CA LEU A 26 22.62 4.90 -12.02
C LEU A 26 21.33 5.68 -11.73
N LEU A 27 20.20 4.98 -11.57
CA LEU A 27 18.91 5.58 -11.29
C LEU A 27 18.88 6.32 -9.94
N TRP A 28 19.51 5.74 -8.92
CA TRP A 28 19.54 6.26 -7.55
C TRP A 28 20.84 7.01 -7.22
N ARG A 29 21.64 7.40 -8.23
CA ARG A 29 22.98 8.00 -8.06
C ARG A 29 23.02 9.27 -7.22
N GLU A 30 21.92 9.99 -7.13
CA GLU A 30 21.79 11.21 -6.30
C GLU A 30 21.77 10.88 -4.80
N ASN A 31 21.56 9.62 -4.41
CA ASN A 31 21.54 9.17 -3.03
C ASN A 31 22.69 8.18 -2.78
N GLU A 32 23.81 8.72 -2.30
CA GLU A 32 25.03 7.95 -2.05
C GLU A 32 24.80 6.82 -1.05
N GLU A 33 23.99 7.04 0.00
CA GLU A 33 23.67 6.01 1.01
C GLU A 33 22.91 4.81 0.40
N LEU A 34 21.94 5.07 -0.47
CA LEU A 34 21.23 4.00 -1.20
C LEU A 34 22.17 3.20 -2.10
N THR A 35 23.01 3.88 -2.88
CA THR A 35 23.90 3.20 -3.83
C THR A 35 25.03 2.41 -3.16
N ALA A 36 25.44 2.83 -1.96
CA ALA A 36 26.44 2.16 -1.12
C ALA A 36 25.86 0.98 -0.30
N SER A 37 24.55 0.74 -0.36
CA SER A 37 23.89 -0.30 0.45
C SER A 37 24.46 -1.71 0.18
N PRO A 38 24.86 -2.46 1.23
CA PRO A 38 25.51 -3.76 1.05
C PRO A 38 24.51 -4.91 0.82
N ASN A 39 23.25 -4.76 1.28
CA ASN A 39 22.18 -5.75 1.10
C ASN A 39 20.82 -5.08 0.88
N ARG A 40 19.80 -5.87 0.51
CA ARG A 40 18.46 -5.36 0.19
C ARG A 40 17.70 -4.84 1.40
N GLU A 41 17.93 -5.38 2.59
CA GLU A 41 17.26 -4.95 3.82
C GLU A 41 17.66 -3.51 4.18
N ILE A 42 18.97 -3.22 4.11
CA ILE A 42 19.51 -1.87 4.35
C ILE A 42 19.01 -0.92 3.27
N LEU A 43 19.02 -1.36 2.01
CA LEU A 43 18.49 -0.58 0.90
C LEU A 43 17.02 -0.21 1.11
N GLU A 44 16.16 -1.17 1.50
CA GLU A 44 14.74 -0.92 1.77
C GLU A 44 14.54 0.08 2.92
N GLN A 45 15.30 -0.07 4.02
CA GLN A 45 15.24 0.83 5.16
C GLN A 45 15.66 2.26 4.76
N LEU A 46 16.77 2.40 4.03
CA LEU A 46 17.27 3.69 3.55
C LEU A 46 16.32 4.29 2.50
N TYR A 47 15.66 3.47 1.69
CA TYR A 47 14.68 3.95 0.72
C TYR A 47 13.48 4.57 1.43
N VAL A 48 12.96 3.90 2.47
CA VAL A 48 11.90 4.47 3.30
C VAL A 48 12.37 5.75 3.97
N LYS A 49 13.58 5.76 4.56
CA LYS A 49 14.12 6.92 5.30
C LYS A 49 14.40 8.14 4.43
N HIS A 50 15.04 7.95 3.27
CA HIS A 50 15.58 9.05 2.47
C HIS A 50 14.71 9.39 1.24
N VAL A 51 13.77 8.53 0.85
CA VAL A 51 12.88 8.77 -0.30
C VAL A 51 11.44 8.89 0.15
N MET A 52 10.87 7.87 0.80
CA MET A 52 9.44 7.86 1.11
C MET A 52 9.05 8.77 2.29
N SER A 53 9.84 8.79 3.36
CA SER A 53 9.54 9.59 4.56
C SER A 53 9.53 11.11 4.31
N PRO A 54 10.47 11.69 3.54
CA PRO A 54 10.38 13.11 3.14
C PRO A 54 9.16 13.42 2.28
N LEU A 55 8.72 12.46 1.46
CA LEU A 55 7.60 12.63 0.54
C LEU A 55 6.23 12.40 1.19
N LEU A 56 6.13 11.55 2.21
CA LEU A 56 4.85 11.21 2.88
C LEU A 56 4.70 11.87 4.26
N GLY A 57 5.76 12.52 4.74
CA GLY A 57 5.80 13.14 6.07
C GLY A 57 6.38 12.19 7.13
N PRO A 58 7.40 12.59 7.90
CA PRO A 58 8.05 11.73 8.88
C PRO A 58 7.15 11.34 10.05
N LYS A 59 6.04 12.06 10.28
CA LYS A 59 5.04 11.73 11.31
C LYS A 59 4.31 10.42 11.04
N HIS A 60 4.18 10.02 9.76
CA HIS A 60 3.32 8.90 9.34
C HIS A 60 4.11 7.69 8.81
N VAL A 61 5.44 7.74 8.86
CA VAL A 61 6.31 6.71 8.27
C VAL A 61 7.27 6.18 9.32
N ASP A 62 7.05 4.95 9.76
CA ASP A 62 8.01 4.21 10.58
C ASP A 62 9.07 3.55 9.67
N VAL A 63 10.32 3.99 9.81
CA VAL A 63 11.47 3.44 9.08
C VAL A 63 11.86 2.06 9.61
N GLY A 64 11.51 1.77 10.86
CA GLY A 64 11.90 0.56 11.57
C GLY A 64 13.37 0.51 11.96
N ILE A 65 13.70 -0.47 12.80
CA ILE A 65 15.04 -0.72 13.34
C ILE A 65 15.51 -2.09 12.84
N ARG A 66 16.73 -2.13 12.30
CA ARG A 66 17.35 -3.39 11.86
C ARG A 66 17.89 -4.16 13.06
N VAL A 67 17.59 -5.45 13.11
CA VAL A 67 18.10 -6.36 14.16
C VAL A 67 18.71 -7.59 13.50
N HIS A 68 19.87 -8.00 13.98
CA HIS A 68 20.55 -9.21 13.49
C HIS A 68 19.83 -10.48 13.97
N VAL A 69 19.77 -11.49 13.10
CA VAL A 69 19.14 -12.78 13.39
C VAL A 69 20.00 -13.92 12.87
N THR A 70 19.84 -15.10 13.46
CA THR A 70 20.50 -16.32 13.00
C THR A 70 19.67 -17.03 11.94
N LYS A 71 20.33 -17.86 11.13
CA LYS A 71 19.66 -18.74 10.16
C LYS A 71 18.71 -19.72 10.85
N GLU A 72 19.09 -20.21 12.02
CA GLU A 72 18.31 -21.13 12.85
C GLU A 72 17.03 -20.47 13.34
N PHE A 73 17.10 -19.20 13.75
CA PHE A 73 15.93 -18.40 14.10
C PHE A 73 14.96 -18.30 12.91
N LEU A 74 15.44 -17.91 11.72
CA LEU A 74 14.59 -17.79 10.53
C LEU A 74 13.95 -19.12 10.10
N LYS A 75 14.69 -20.23 10.20
CA LYS A 75 14.16 -21.58 9.98
C LYS A 75 13.04 -21.91 10.97
N SER A 76 13.24 -21.59 12.24
CA SER A 76 12.21 -21.80 13.28
C SER A 76 10.96 -20.96 13.00
N VAL A 77 11.13 -19.71 12.57
CA VAL A 77 10.00 -18.85 12.22
C VAL A 77 9.21 -19.44 11.05
N GLU A 78 9.86 -19.83 9.94
CA GLU A 78 9.17 -20.45 8.79
C GLU A 78 8.33 -21.65 9.22
N LYS A 79 8.92 -22.55 10.02
CA LYS A 79 8.22 -23.74 10.53
C LYS A 79 6.98 -23.35 11.35
N ASN A 80 7.10 -22.34 12.20
CA ASN A 80 6.02 -21.92 13.09
C ASN A 80 4.88 -21.20 12.34
N VAL A 81 5.18 -20.44 11.28
CA VAL A 81 4.16 -19.66 10.57
C VAL A 81 3.51 -20.40 9.39
N THR A 82 4.11 -21.49 8.90
CA THR A 82 3.63 -22.20 7.70
C THR A 82 2.15 -22.56 7.77
N PHE A 83 1.69 -23.08 8.91
CA PHE A 83 0.28 -23.50 9.09
C PHE A 83 -0.71 -22.34 9.18
N TYR A 84 -0.24 -21.12 9.43
CA TYR A 84 -1.09 -19.92 9.50
C TYR A 84 -1.13 -19.15 8.17
N ARG A 85 -0.35 -19.57 7.17
CA ARG A 85 -0.27 -18.91 5.87
C ARG A 85 -1.26 -19.55 4.89
N PRO A 86 -1.94 -18.76 4.04
CA PRO A 86 -2.74 -19.32 2.95
C PRO A 86 -1.89 -20.24 2.05
N ALA A 87 -2.45 -21.37 1.60
CA ALA A 87 -1.72 -22.39 0.83
C ALA A 87 -0.96 -21.80 -0.37
N TRP A 88 -1.63 -21.01 -1.21
CA TRP A 88 -1.01 -20.34 -2.36
C TRP A 88 0.13 -19.38 -2.00
N ARG A 89 0.14 -18.82 -0.77
CA ARG A 89 1.25 -17.99 -0.26
C ARG A 89 2.44 -18.85 0.11
N VAL A 90 2.22 -20.06 0.63
CA VAL A 90 3.26 -21.05 0.94
C VAL A 90 3.89 -21.60 -0.34
N ASP A 91 3.05 -21.84 -1.35
CA ASP A 91 3.49 -22.35 -2.67
C ASP A 91 4.30 -21.31 -3.45
N SER A 92 3.93 -20.03 -3.36
CA SER A 92 4.65 -18.96 -4.05
C SER A 92 5.98 -18.59 -3.40
N SER A 93 6.08 -18.64 -2.06
CA SER A 93 7.21 -18.05 -1.35
C SER A 93 7.47 -18.66 0.03
N GLN A 94 8.67 -18.50 0.54
CA GLN A 94 9.09 -18.93 1.89
C GLN A 94 9.93 -17.84 2.57
N VAL A 95 10.10 -17.87 3.88
CA VAL A 95 11.07 -17.00 4.57
C VAL A 95 12.46 -17.19 3.95
N ASP A 96 13.14 -16.08 3.67
CA ASP A 96 14.50 -16.10 3.15
C ASP A 96 15.51 -16.34 4.29
N VAL A 97 15.79 -17.61 4.56
CA VAL A 97 16.70 -18.04 5.65
C VAL A 97 18.17 -17.67 5.44
N ASN A 98 18.53 -17.08 4.29
CA ASN A 98 19.90 -16.63 4.03
C ASN A 98 20.14 -15.17 4.45
N ARG A 99 19.13 -14.50 5.01
CA ARG A 99 19.28 -13.15 5.58
C ARG A 99 19.85 -13.20 6.99
N ASP A 100 20.62 -12.17 7.33
CA ASP A 100 21.30 -12.00 8.61
C ASP A 100 20.63 -10.96 9.51
N SER A 101 19.54 -10.36 9.04
CA SER A 101 18.83 -9.28 9.70
C SER A 101 17.35 -9.21 9.31
N VAL A 102 16.56 -8.61 10.19
CA VAL A 102 15.12 -8.35 10.04
C VAL A 102 14.82 -6.91 10.42
N LEU A 103 13.63 -6.42 10.06
CA LEU A 103 13.16 -5.10 10.49
C LEU A 103 12.17 -5.23 11.65
N ILE A 104 12.43 -4.51 12.74
CA ILE A 104 11.49 -4.31 13.83
C ILE A 104 10.76 -2.99 13.57
N LEU A 105 9.43 -3.05 13.56
CA LEU A 105 8.53 -1.92 13.35
C LEU A 105 7.63 -1.83 14.57
N SER A 106 7.14 -0.63 14.84
CA SER A 106 6.06 -0.42 15.81
C SER A 106 4.83 -1.24 15.38
N ASP A 107 4.13 -1.81 16.35
CA ASP A 107 2.87 -2.49 16.06
C ASP A 107 1.75 -1.45 15.93
N HIS A 108 1.51 -0.99 14.71
CA HIS A 108 0.46 -0.01 14.41
C HIS A 108 -0.96 -0.57 14.54
N SER A 109 -1.14 -1.79 15.04
CA SER A 109 -2.46 -2.30 15.42
C SER A 109 -2.80 -2.09 16.90
N ILE A 110 -1.89 -1.45 17.65
CA ILE A 110 -1.97 -1.21 19.10
C ILE A 110 -1.43 0.20 19.42
N PHE A 111 -2.13 0.96 20.28
CA PHE A 111 -1.59 2.24 20.77
C PHE A 111 -0.37 2.08 21.69
N PRO A 112 0.63 2.97 21.57
CA PRO A 112 1.78 2.98 22.47
C PRO A 112 1.40 3.55 23.84
N ASN A 113 0.91 2.70 24.76
CA ASN A 113 1.05 2.81 26.23
C ASN A 113 0.25 1.71 26.92
N ARG A 114 0.93 0.64 27.37
CA ARG A 114 0.31 -0.51 28.05
C ARG A 114 -0.16 -0.24 29.49
N ASN A 115 0.02 0.97 30.01
CA ASN A 115 -0.45 1.32 31.36
C ASN A 115 -1.98 1.41 31.46
N LEU A 116 -2.69 1.24 30.33
CA LEU A 116 -4.14 1.29 30.19
C LEU A 116 -4.63 -0.04 29.63
N LYS A 117 -4.37 -1.13 30.37
CA LYS A 117 -4.63 -2.51 29.93
C LYS A 117 -6.09 -2.80 29.53
N ASP A 118 -7.01 -1.88 29.80
CA ASP A 118 -8.45 -2.08 29.63
C ASP A 118 -9.08 -1.19 28.54
N GLU A 119 -8.35 -0.25 27.94
CA GLU A 119 -8.91 0.59 26.87
C GLU A 119 -8.83 -0.13 25.51
N PRO A 120 -9.94 -0.29 24.77
CA PRO A 120 -9.92 -0.97 23.49
C PRO A 120 -9.24 -0.12 22.42
N CYS A 121 -8.34 -0.74 21.67
CA CYS A 121 -7.69 -0.16 20.49
C CYS A 121 -8.23 -0.85 19.24
N ILE A 122 -8.95 -0.11 18.40
CA ILE A 122 -9.38 -0.60 17.09
C ILE A 122 -8.50 0.01 16.00
N THR A 123 -8.02 -0.78 15.05
CA THR A 123 -7.17 -0.30 13.96
C THR A 123 -7.74 -0.73 12.62
N VAL A 124 -7.70 0.16 11.64
CA VAL A 124 -8.04 -0.13 10.25
C VAL A 124 -6.79 -0.14 9.40
N GLU A 125 -6.61 -1.18 8.58
CA GLU A 125 -5.65 -1.20 7.48
C GLU A 125 -6.38 -1.01 6.14
N ILE A 126 -5.96 -0.01 5.36
CA ILE A 126 -6.51 0.28 4.03
C ILE A 126 -5.39 0.21 2.97
N LYS A 127 -5.60 -0.55 1.89
CA LYS A 127 -4.78 -0.46 0.67
C LYS A 127 -5.52 0.39 -0.36
N PRO A 128 -5.17 1.67 -0.52
CA PRO A 128 -6.01 2.62 -1.23
C PRO A 128 -5.90 2.48 -2.75
N LYS A 129 -4.80 1.90 -3.24
CA LYS A 129 -4.48 1.79 -4.68
C LYS A 129 -4.34 3.19 -5.33
N CYS A 130 -4.35 3.24 -6.66
CA CYS A 130 -4.11 4.46 -7.44
C CYS A 130 -5.36 5.36 -7.44
N GLY A 131 -5.24 6.57 -6.89
CA GLY A 131 -6.31 7.54 -6.68
C GLY A 131 -6.55 8.55 -7.80
N PHE A 132 -5.96 8.36 -8.98
CA PHE A 132 -6.13 9.28 -10.11
C PHE A 132 -6.25 8.52 -11.44
N LEU A 133 -6.79 9.21 -12.45
CA LEU A 133 -6.79 8.78 -13.85
C LEU A 133 -5.56 9.36 -14.56
N PRO A 134 -4.82 8.55 -15.34
CA PRO A 134 -3.65 9.05 -16.05
C PRO A 134 -4.05 10.06 -17.14
N ILE A 135 -3.33 11.18 -17.18
CA ILE A 135 -3.49 12.25 -18.20
C ILE A 135 -2.45 12.17 -19.31
N SER A 136 -1.63 11.12 -19.32
CA SER A 136 -0.49 10.99 -20.21
C SER A 136 -0.90 11.05 -21.69
N ARG A 137 -0.17 11.89 -22.45
CA ARG A 137 -0.27 11.96 -23.92
C ARG A 137 0.27 10.71 -24.62
N PHE A 138 0.98 9.85 -23.89
CA PHE A 138 1.61 8.64 -24.42
C PHE A 138 0.67 7.43 -24.40
N ILE A 139 -0.51 7.54 -23.78
CA ILE A 139 -1.53 6.48 -23.87
C ILE A 139 -2.00 6.36 -25.33
N ALA A 140 -1.91 5.15 -25.87
CA ALA A 140 -2.34 4.83 -27.23
C ALA A 140 -3.86 5.02 -27.39
N GLU A 141 -4.34 5.27 -28.62
CA GLU A 141 -5.76 5.55 -28.86
C GLU A 141 -6.63 4.33 -28.56
N GLU A 142 -6.15 3.15 -28.93
CA GLU A 142 -6.73 1.85 -28.59
C GLU A 142 -6.86 1.62 -27.07
N ASN A 143 -6.04 2.31 -26.27
CA ASN A 143 -6.03 2.24 -24.81
C ASN A 143 -6.72 3.45 -24.15
N ALA A 144 -7.48 4.26 -24.90
CA ALA A 144 -8.11 5.48 -24.40
C ALA A 144 -9.00 5.27 -23.17
N VAL A 145 -9.55 4.06 -22.98
CA VAL A 145 -10.30 3.66 -21.77
C VAL A 145 -9.54 3.94 -20.46
N LYS A 146 -8.20 3.91 -20.48
CA LYS A 146 -7.38 4.22 -19.30
C LYS A 146 -7.57 5.65 -18.80
N LYS A 147 -8.01 6.57 -19.65
CA LYS A 147 -8.27 7.98 -19.30
C LYS A 147 -9.63 8.20 -18.62
N THR A 148 -10.53 7.23 -18.69
CA THR A 148 -11.91 7.35 -18.16
C THR A 148 -12.24 6.26 -17.13
N VAL A 149 -11.54 5.12 -17.14
CA VAL A 149 -11.74 4.02 -16.21
C VAL A 149 -10.51 3.81 -15.36
N VAL A 150 -10.69 3.79 -14.04
CA VAL A 150 -9.60 3.66 -13.07
C VAL A 150 -8.91 2.30 -13.18
N ARG A 151 -7.58 2.30 -12.99
CA ARG A 151 -6.73 1.10 -13.06
C ARG A 151 -7.23 -0.02 -12.14
N PHE A 152 -7.78 0.31 -10.98
CA PHE A 152 -8.34 -0.67 -10.03
C PHE A 152 -9.52 -1.42 -10.65
N ARG A 153 -10.48 -0.72 -11.25
CA ARG A 153 -11.68 -1.31 -11.87
C ARG A 153 -11.33 -2.18 -13.08
N MET A 154 -10.42 -1.73 -13.93
CA MET A 154 -9.90 -2.57 -15.01
C MET A 154 -9.20 -3.82 -14.47
N HIS A 155 -8.48 -3.71 -13.35
CA HIS A 155 -7.86 -4.89 -12.72
C HIS A 155 -8.88 -5.87 -12.17
N GLN A 156 -9.98 -5.39 -11.57
CA GLN A 156 -11.03 -6.26 -11.04
C GLN A 156 -11.58 -7.18 -12.13
N ALA A 157 -11.76 -6.68 -13.36
CA ALA A 157 -12.19 -7.49 -14.49
C ALA A 157 -11.23 -8.65 -14.80
N LEU A 158 -9.92 -8.36 -14.84
CA LEU A 158 -8.90 -9.38 -15.05
C LEU A 158 -8.85 -10.39 -13.90
N LYS A 159 -8.93 -9.91 -12.65
CA LYS A 159 -8.92 -10.77 -11.46
C LYS A 159 -10.11 -11.72 -11.43
N LEU A 160 -11.30 -11.24 -11.81
CA LEU A 160 -12.50 -12.06 -11.90
C LEU A 160 -12.36 -13.13 -12.98
N LEU A 161 -11.84 -12.74 -14.16
CA LEU A 161 -11.55 -13.69 -15.25
C LEU A 161 -10.57 -14.78 -14.81
N ASN A 162 -9.55 -14.41 -14.05
CA ASN A 162 -8.55 -15.32 -13.48
C ASN A 162 -9.04 -16.09 -12.24
N GLN A 163 -10.28 -15.87 -11.79
CA GLN A 163 -10.85 -16.46 -10.57
C GLN A 163 -10.04 -16.14 -9.29
N GLU A 164 -9.32 -15.01 -9.29
CA GLU A 164 -8.60 -14.49 -8.12
C GLU A 164 -9.54 -13.81 -7.11
N ILE A 165 -10.74 -13.43 -7.55
CA ILE A 165 -11.82 -12.84 -6.76
C ILE A 165 -13.16 -13.45 -7.18
N SER A 166 -14.12 -13.50 -6.26
CA SER A 166 -15.47 -14.01 -6.48
C SER A 166 -16.41 -12.99 -7.12
N GLU A 167 -16.18 -11.70 -6.89
CA GLU A 167 -16.99 -10.60 -7.42
C GLU A 167 -16.18 -9.30 -7.57
N TYR A 168 -16.72 -8.35 -8.34
CA TYR A 168 -16.16 -7.00 -8.42
C TYR A 168 -16.28 -6.29 -7.07
N SER A 169 -15.19 -5.70 -6.60
CA SER A 169 -15.26 -4.77 -5.48
C SER A 169 -16.09 -3.54 -5.84
N LYS A 170 -16.91 -3.10 -4.89
CA LYS A 170 -17.67 -1.84 -4.97
C LYS A 170 -16.76 -0.63 -4.76
N TYR A 171 -15.55 -0.82 -4.25
CA TYR A 171 -14.60 0.25 -3.92
C TYR A 171 -14.11 0.98 -5.17
N ASN A 172 -14.11 2.30 -5.09
CA ASN A 172 -13.53 3.18 -6.10
C ASN A 172 -12.46 4.08 -5.47
N PRO A 173 -11.17 3.94 -5.85
CA PRO A 173 -10.12 4.82 -5.37
C PRO A 173 -10.38 6.32 -5.60
N LEU A 174 -11.10 6.71 -6.67
CA LEU A 174 -11.38 8.14 -6.89
C LEU A 174 -12.34 8.72 -5.84
N ASP A 175 -13.24 7.90 -5.30
CA ASP A 175 -14.12 8.33 -4.20
C ASP A 175 -13.27 8.50 -2.92
N PHE A 176 -12.31 7.60 -2.69
CA PHE A 176 -11.41 7.65 -1.52
C PHE A 176 -10.47 8.87 -1.55
N PHE A 177 -9.98 9.24 -2.73
CA PHE A 177 -9.10 10.39 -2.94
C PHE A 177 -9.85 11.63 -3.45
N SER A 178 -11.17 11.72 -3.23
CA SER A 178 -11.98 12.83 -3.75
C SER A 178 -11.70 14.18 -3.07
N GLY A 179 -11.08 14.17 -1.88
CA GLY A 179 -10.95 15.34 -1.02
C GLY A 179 -12.27 15.76 -0.36
N SER A 180 -13.35 14.97 -0.48
CA SER A 180 -14.65 15.23 0.14
C SER A 180 -15.00 14.16 1.17
N ARG A 181 -15.63 14.59 2.26
CA ARG A 181 -16.09 13.71 3.34
C ARG A 181 -17.04 12.62 2.82
N GLU A 182 -17.98 13.00 1.97
CA GLU A 182 -18.99 12.09 1.39
C GLU A 182 -18.34 11.05 0.47
N GLY A 183 -17.33 11.44 -0.31
CA GLY A 183 -16.59 10.53 -1.19
C GLY A 183 -15.79 9.51 -0.38
N ILE A 184 -15.06 9.98 0.64
CA ILE A 184 -14.31 9.12 1.55
C ILE A 184 -15.24 8.14 2.25
N GLN A 185 -16.36 8.61 2.82
CA GLN A 185 -17.33 7.75 3.50
C GLN A 185 -17.86 6.67 2.57
N LYS A 186 -18.32 7.04 1.37
CA LYS A 186 -18.77 6.08 0.34
C LYS A 186 -17.69 5.04 0.01
N ALA A 187 -16.43 5.45 -0.05
CA ALA A 187 -15.33 4.54 -0.30
C ALA A 187 -15.09 3.57 0.87
N ILE A 188 -15.20 4.01 2.12
CA ILE A 188 -15.13 3.15 3.30
C ILE A 188 -16.30 2.16 3.35
N GLU A 189 -17.53 2.60 3.06
CA GLU A 189 -18.71 1.71 2.97
C GLU A 189 -18.50 0.62 1.92
N ALA A 190 -17.93 0.98 0.77
CA ALA A 190 -17.64 0.04 -0.30
C ALA A 190 -16.51 -0.94 0.05
N LEU A 191 -15.48 -0.48 0.77
CA LEU A 191 -14.42 -1.31 1.34
C LEU A 191 -14.98 -2.28 2.39
N TYR A 192 -15.88 -1.82 3.26
CA TYR A 192 -16.57 -2.69 4.20
C TYR A 192 -17.42 -3.75 3.48
N ALA A 193 -18.17 -3.37 2.45
CA ALA A 193 -19.03 -4.32 1.73
C ALA A 193 -18.22 -5.38 0.95
N THR A 194 -17.08 -5.00 0.37
CA THR A 194 -16.23 -5.87 -0.45
C THR A 194 -14.74 -5.70 -0.10
N PRO A 195 -14.29 -6.23 1.06
CA PRO A 195 -12.98 -5.92 1.63
C PRO A 195 -11.81 -6.38 0.79
N GLN A 196 -11.94 -7.54 0.13
CA GLN A 196 -10.87 -8.19 -0.63
C GLN A 196 -9.56 -8.15 0.16
N ASN A 197 -8.46 -7.70 -0.45
CA ASN A 197 -7.20 -7.48 0.25
C ASN A 197 -6.96 -6.00 0.61
N ASN A 198 -7.99 -5.17 0.45
CA ASN A 198 -7.95 -3.72 0.54
C ASN A 198 -8.37 -3.18 1.91
N PHE A 199 -9.09 -3.95 2.72
CA PHE A 199 -9.60 -3.50 4.01
C PHE A 199 -9.50 -4.59 5.07
N ARG A 200 -8.93 -4.25 6.24
CA ARG A 200 -8.90 -5.11 7.43
C ARG A 200 -9.14 -4.28 8.68
N VAL A 201 -9.71 -4.90 9.69
CA VAL A 201 -9.88 -4.28 11.01
C VAL A 201 -9.28 -5.20 12.07
N PHE A 202 -8.58 -4.58 13.03
CA PHE A 202 -7.94 -5.24 14.16
C PHE A 202 -8.49 -4.66 15.46
N LEU A 203 -8.73 -5.52 16.45
CA LEU A 203 -9.02 -5.14 17.83
C LEU A 203 -7.89 -5.65 18.73
N ASN A 204 -7.19 -4.73 19.39
CA ASN A 204 -6.05 -5.02 20.26
C ASN A 204 -4.99 -5.92 19.58
N GLY A 205 -4.71 -5.64 18.31
CA GLY A 205 -3.79 -6.39 17.45
C GLY A 205 -4.29 -7.72 16.89
N SER A 206 -5.50 -8.16 17.25
CA SER A 206 -6.13 -9.35 16.67
C SER A 206 -7.03 -8.96 15.50
N ILE A 207 -6.94 -9.67 14.37
CA ILE A 207 -7.85 -9.42 13.24
C ILE A 207 -9.30 -9.74 13.65
N VAL A 208 -10.22 -8.83 13.35
CA VAL A 208 -11.67 -9.00 13.61
C VAL A 208 -12.52 -8.83 12.36
N PHE A 209 -11.94 -8.29 11.28
CA PHE A 209 -12.60 -8.15 9.99
C PHE A 209 -11.61 -8.25 8.83
N GLY A 210 -12.02 -8.88 7.73
CA GLY A 210 -11.17 -9.19 6.59
C GLY A 210 -10.42 -10.53 6.74
N SER A 211 -9.33 -10.70 5.99
CA SER A 211 -8.60 -11.98 5.91
C SER A 211 -7.09 -11.83 6.14
N LEU A 212 -6.50 -12.78 6.86
CA LEU A 212 -5.05 -12.87 7.10
C LEU A 212 -4.32 -13.39 5.86
N GLY A 213 -3.47 -12.55 5.27
CA GLY A 213 -2.57 -12.95 4.18
C GLY A 213 -3.23 -13.17 2.81
N GLY A 214 -4.56 -13.10 2.72
CA GLY A 214 -5.38 -13.27 1.52
C GLY A 214 -6.33 -12.10 1.25
N GLY A 215 -7.23 -12.31 0.29
CA GLY A 215 -8.43 -11.50 0.12
C GLY A 215 -9.57 -12.09 0.96
N ALA A 216 -10.45 -11.25 1.46
CA ALA A 216 -11.73 -11.66 2.03
C ALA A 216 -12.84 -11.60 0.97
N ASP A 217 -13.83 -12.46 1.11
CA ASP A 217 -15.08 -12.40 0.35
C ASP A 217 -15.92 -11.18 0.78
N SER A 218 -17.05 -10.96 0.11
CA SER A 218 -18.00 -9.93 0.50
C SER A 218 -18.58 -10.16 1.88
N THR A 219 -18.98 -9.06 2.51
CA THR A 219 -19.53 -9.08 3.86
C THR A 219 -20.95 -9.60 3.85
N THR A 220 -21.11 -10.82 4.35
CA THR A 220 -22.42 -11.44 4.57
C THR A 220 -23.09 -10.89 5.83
N ALA A 221 -24.39 -11.14 6.00
CA ALA A 221 -25.13 -10.73 7.20
C ALA A 221 -24.46 -11.25 8.48
N LEU A 222 -24.04 -12.52 8.51
CA LEU A 222 -23.38 -13.14 9.66
C LEU A 222 -22.04 -12.46 10.00
N VAL A 223 -21.23 -12.12 8.99
CA VAL A 223 -19.97 -11.40 9.21
C VAL A 223 -20.24 -9.98 9.71
N GLY A 224 -21.26 -9.32 9.17
CA GLY A 224 -21.68 -7.99 9.60
C GLY A 224 -22.17 -7.96 11.05
N GLU A 225 -23.00 -8.92 11.46
CA GLU A 225 -23.47 -9.05 12.85
C GLU A 225 -22.31 -9.30 13.82
N ALA A 226 -21.39 -10.21 13.49
CA ALA A 226 -20.21 -10.47 14.31
C ALA A 226 -19.31 -9.22 14.46
N PHE A 227 -19.18 -8.43 13.39
CA PHE A 227 -18.42 -7.18 13.42
C PHE A 227 -19.12 -6.10 14.27
N GLU A 228 -20.44 -5.95 14.11
CA GLU A 228 -21.28 -5.05 14.91
C GLU A 228 -21.17 -5.33 16.42
N ASP A 229 -21.14 -6.61 16.80
CA ASP A 229 -20.95 -7.04 18.19
C ASP A 229 -19.53 -6.75 18.71
N THR A 230 -18.53 -6.92 17.85
CA THR A 230 -17.13 -6.60 18.18
C THR A 230 -16.97 -5.11 18.54
N LEU A 231 -17.72 -4.22 17.89
CA LEU A 231 -17.67 -2.78 18.12
C LEU A 231 -18.33 -2.32 19.42
N LYS A 232 -19.05 -3.21 20.13
CA LYS A 232 -19.85 -2.87 21.33
C LYS A 232 -19.08 -2.09 22.40
N ASN A 233 -17.82 -2.43 22.62
CA ASN A 233 -17.00 -1.80 23.66
C ASN A 233 -16.20 -0.60 23.14
N VAL A 234 -16.26 -0.31 21.84
CA VAL A 234 -15.51 0.78 21.20
C VAL A 234 -16.43 1.97 20.93
N ILE A 235 -17.64 1.70 20.44
CA ILE A 235 -18.60 2.72 20.00
C ILE A 235 -19.87 2.61 20.85
N ARG A 236 -20.19 3.70 21.54
CA ARG A 236 -21.37 3.88 22.40
C ARG A 236 -22.61 4.19 21.57
N ALA A 237 -22.97 3.29 20.67
CA ALA A 237 -24.20 3.35 19.87
C ALA A 237 -25.06 2.10 20.09
N ASP A 238 -26.36 2.26 19.81
CA ASP A 238 -27.34 1.18 19.85
C ASP A 238 -26.97 0.04 18.89
N ASN A 239 -27.50 -1.16 19.17
CA ASN A 239 -27.29 -2.31 18.32
C ASN A 239 -27.80 -2.04 16.89
N GLY A 240 -26.94 -2.27 15.90
CA GLY A 240 -27.23 -1.99 14.49
C GLY A 240 -26.78 -0.61 14.01
N GLN A 241 -26.23 0.24 14.90
CA GLN A 241 -25.74 1.58 14.56
C GLN A 241 -24.21 1.72 14.72
N ARG A 242 -23.51 0.74 15.32
CA ARG A 242 -22.08 0.85 15.62
C ARG A 242 -21.24 0.79 14.36
N THR A 243 -21.57 -0.07 13.40
CA THR A 243 -20.85 -0.18 12.12
C THR A 243 -20.93 1.10 11.31
N ALA A 244 -22.11 1.72 11.21
CA ALA A 244 -22.28 2.99 10.51
C ALA A 244 -21.47 4.11 11.19
N SER A 245 -21.50 4.17 12.52
CA SER A 245 -20.71 5.11 13.32
C SER A 245 -19.20 4.87 13.15
N PHE A 246 -18.76 3.61 13.07
CA PHE A 246 -17.37 3.25 12.82
C PHE A 246 -16.89 3.69 11.44
N ILE A 247 -17.70 3.46 10.41
CA ILE A 247 -17.41 3.91 9.05
C ILE A 247 -17.26 5.43 9.01
N GLN A 248 -18.15 6.15 9.69
CA GLN A 248 -18.07 7.61 9.82
C GLN A 248 -16.80 8.03 10.56
N LEU A 249 -16.44 7.37 11.68
CA LEU A 249 -15.20 7.64 12.41
C LEU A 249 -13.97 7.54 11.51
N VAL A 250 -13.86 6.46 10.73
CA VAL A 250 -12.75 6.26 9.80
C VAL A 250 -12.73 7.36 8.74
N ALA A 251 -13.89 7.69 8.16
CA ALA A 251 -13.99 8.71 7.11
C ALA A 251 -13.62 10.11 7.62
N GLU A 252 -14.16 10.53 8.76
CA GLU A 252 -13.85 11.81 9.40
C GLU A 252 -12.37 11.95 9.73
N THR A 253 -11.77 10.86 10.22
CA THR A 253 -10.35 10.85 10.57
C THR A 253 -9.46 11.02 9.36
N ILE A 254 -9.75 10.28 8.29
CA ILE A 254 -9.02 10.38 7.03
C ILE A 254 -9.12 11.80 6.48
N TYR A 255 -10.34 12.36 6.44
CA TYR A 255 -10.59 13.72 5.99
C TYR A 255 -9.83 14.76 6.83
N ALA A 256 -9.93 14.69 8.16
CA ALA A 256 -9.29 15.64 9.07
C ALA A 256 -7.75 15.53 9.07
N SER A 257 -7.21 14.33 8.83
CA SER A 257 -5.75 14.11 8.84
C SER A 257 -5.02 14.73 7.65
N GLY A 258 -5.70 14.93 6.51
CA GLY A 258 -5.07 15.33 5.24
C GLY A 258 -4.05 14.32 4.67
N ALA A 259 -3.93 13.13 5.26
CA ALA A 259 -2.86 12.18 4.91
C ALA A 259 -2.97 11.64 3.46
N LEU A 260 -4.18 11.65 2.89
CA LEU A 260 -4.40 11.20 1.51
C LEU A 260 -3.89 12.18 0.48
N ASP A 261 -3.87 13.47 0.77
CA ASP A 261 -3.44 14.50 -0.18
C ASP A 261 -1.98 14.30 -0.55
N GLN A 262 -1.13 14.17 0.47
CA GLN A 262 0.28 13.92 0.29
C GLN A 262 0.53 12.59 -0.44
N LEU A 263 -0.18 11.53 -0.07
CA LEU A 263 -0.05 10.24 -0.73
C LEU A 263 -0.43 10.33 -2.22
N LEU A 264 -1.51 11.04 -2.55
CA LEU A 264 -1.97 11.23 -3.92
C LEU A 264 -0.95 12.00 -4.75
N GLU A 265 -0.34 13.06 -4.21
CA GLU A 265 0.71 13.80 -4.91
C GLU A 265 1.93 12.92 -5.22
N VAL A 266 2.32 12.02 -4.32
CA VAL A 266 3.38 11.04 -4.59
C VAL A 266 2.95 10.03 -5.66
N GLN A 267 1.68 9.60 -5.70
CA GLN A 267 1.18 8.74 -6.78
C GLN A 267 1.22 9.43 -8.15
N LYS A 268 0.95 10.75 -8.18
CA LYS A 268 0.95 11.57 -9.41
C LYS A 268 2.34 11.87 -9.96
N LEU A 269 3.42 11.51 -9.25
CA LEU A 269 4.77 11.49 -9.82
C LEU A 269 4.85 10.60 -11.08
N ASP A 270 3.95 9.63 -11.23
CA ASP A 270 3.69 8.98 -12.51
C ASP A 270 2.94 9.90 -13.48
N THR A 271 3.70 10.80 -14.09
CA THR A 271 3.22 11.79 -15.07
C THR A 271 3.07 11.22 -16.48
N HIS A 272 3.73 10.10 -16.76
CA HIS A 272 3.89 9.56 -18.11
C HIS A 272 3.03 8.32 -18.38
N ASP A 273 2.41 7.74 -17.34
CA ASP A 273 1.87 6.38 -17.38
C ASP A 273 2.97 5.36 -17.77
N ILE A 274 2.72 4.08 -17.54
CA ILE A 274 3.65 3.02 -17.98
C ILE A 274 3.89 3.04 -19.50
N GLU A 275 2.88 3.42 -20.30
CA GLU A 275 3.01 3.54 -21.76
C GLU A 275 4.01 4.63 -22.18
N GLY A 276 4.26 5.65 -21.36
CA GLY A 276 5.32 6.64 -21.60
C GLY A 276 6.63 6.25 -20.93
N ALA A 277 6.59 5.91 -19.64
CA ALA A 277 7.78 5.65 -18.82
C ALA A 277 8.63 4.47 -19.34
N ILE A 278 8.00 3.49 -19.99
CA ILE A 278 8.69 2.31 -20.53
C ILE A 278 9.73 2.68 -21.61
N HIS A 279 9.53 3.76 -22.36
CA HIS A 279 10.49 4.21 -23.38
C HIS A 279 11.78 4.75 -22.75
N ALA A 280 11.65 5.50 -21.66
CA ALA A 280 12.80 5.96 -20.88
C ALA A 280 13.57 4.77 -20.28
N TYR A 281 12.86 3.75 -19.78
CA TYR A 281 13.46 2.52 -19.26
C TYR A 281 14.32 1.79 -20.30
N TYR A 282 13.82 1.56 -21.52
CA TYR A 282 14.59 0.90 -22.58
C TYR A 282 15.86 1.68 -22.93
N ASN A 283 15.77 3.02 -22.93
CA ASN A 283 16.92 3.85 -23.20
C ASN A 283 18.00 3.75 -22.09
N ILE A 284 17.59 3.85 -20.82
CA ILE A 284 18.51 3.75 -19.66
C ILE A 284 19.23 2.41 -19.65
N THR A 285 18.52 1.33 -20.00
CA THR A 285 19.07 -0.02 -20.05
C THR A 285 19.85 -0.31 -21.34
N SER A 286 19.95 0.67 -22.25
CA SER A 286 20.59 0.52 -23.57
C SER A 286 20.03 -0.65 -24.39
N GLN A 287 18.74 -0.94 -24.21
CA GLN A 287 18.05 -2.01 -24.92
C GLN A 287 17.19 -1.45 -26.06
N PRO A 288 17.06 -2.16 -27.19
CA PRO A 288 16.12 -1.79 -28.23
C PRO A 288 14.69 -1.72 -27.66
N CYS A 289 14.00 -0.59 -27.88
CA CYS A 289 12.64 -0.43 -27.39
C CYS A 289 11.67 -1.37 -28.13
N MET A 290 11.19 -2.41 -27.44
CA MET A 290 10.28 -3.39 -28.02
C MET A 290 8.94 -2.78 -28.45
N VAL A 291 8.44 -1.80 -27.68
CA VAL A 291 7.19 -1.07 -28.00
C VAL A 291 7.35 -0.31 -29.33
N CYS A 292 8.46 0.41 -29.52
CA CYS A 292 8.72 1.10 -30.78
C CYS A 292 8.90 0.12 -31.95
N ARG A 293 9.46 -1.08 -31.71
CA ARG A 293 9.64 -2.11 -32.74
C ARG A 293 8.31 -2.70 -33.21
N GLU A 294 7.36 -2.90 -32.31
CA GLU A 294 6.00 -3.36 -32.66
C GLU A 294 5.22 -2.26 -33.40
N LEU A 295 5.33 -1.02 -32.94
CA LEU A 295 4.64 0.13 -33.52
C LEU A 295 5.21 0.57 -34.87
N SER A 296 6.48 0.33 -35.19
CA SER A 296 7.09 0.68 -36.48
C SER A 296 6.58 -0.18 -37.65
N LYS A 297 5.77 -1.21 -37.37
CA LYS A 297 4.94 -1.90 -38.39
C LYS A 297 3.63 -1.15 -38.70
N GLY A 298 3.32 -0.07 -37.97
CA GLY A 298 2.15 0.82 -38.16
C GLY A 298 2.51 2.32 -38.11
N LYS A 299 1.57 3.20 -38.48
CA LYS A 299 1.76 4.67 -38.61
C LYS A 299 1.96 5.44 -37.28
N LEU A 300 2.37 4.79 -36.19
CA LEU A 300 2.42 5.38 -34.82
C LEU A 300 3.82 5.80 -34.35
N SER A 301 4.85 5.68 -35.21
CA SER A 301 6.26 5.98 -34.90
C SER A 301 6.51 7.37 -34.28
N CYS A 302 5.73 8.39 -34.64
CA CYS A 302 6.00 9.79 -34.26
C CYS A 302 5.71 10.14 -32.78
N ARG A 303 4.82 9.41 -32.08
CA ARG A 303 4.34 9.82 -30.74
C ARG A 303 5.42 9.72 -29.64
N TYR A 304 6.39 8.81 -29.83
CA TYR A 304 7.39 8.47 -28.83
C TYR A 304 8.80 8.98 -29.17
N THR A 305 9.00 9.54 -30.38
CA THR A 305 10.29 10.09 -30.81
C THR A 305 10.78 11.21 -29.88
N SER A 306 9.85 12.00 -29.34
CA SER A 306 10.16 13.07 -28.39
C SER A 306 10.79 12.56 -27.08
N LEU A 307 10.43 11.35 -26.62
CA LEU A 307 11.03 10.70 -25.45
C LEU A 307 12.39 10.07 -25.73
N GLN A 308 12.72 9.82 -27.00
CA GLN A 308 14.03 9.29 -27.37
C GLN A 308 15.09 10.40 -27.40
N SER A 309 14.67 11.64 -27.66
CA SER A 309 15.55 12.81 -27.77
C SER A 309 15.79 13.56 -26.46
N ILE A 310 15.10 13.22 -25.37
CA ILE A 310 15.31 13.90 -24.08
C ILE A 310 16.66 13.51 -23.43
N PRO A 311 17.26 14.42 -22.63
CA PRO A 311 18.51 14.16 -21.92
C PRO A 311 18.44 12.93 -20.99
N LEU A 312 19.60 12.33 -20.71
CA LEU A 312 19.68 11.16 -19.82
C LEU A 312 19.07 11.43 -18.45
N ASP A 313 19.34 12.60 -17.88
CA ASP A 313 18.88 12.96 -16.54
C ASP A 313 17.35 13.07 -16.46
N GLU A 314 16.72 13.56 -17.52
CA GLU A 314 15.25 13.62 -17.61
C GLU A 314 14.66 12.21 -17.72
N ARG A 315 15.28 11.31 -18.48
CA ARG A 315 14.87 9.90 -18.55
C ARG A 315 15.00 9.19 -17.21
N LEU A 316 16.12 9.40 -16.51
CA LEU A 316 16.35 8.86 -15.17
C LEU A 316 15.28 9.39 -14.21
N LYS A 317 14.96 10.68 -14.27
CA LYS A 317 13.89 11.28 -13.46
C LYS A 317 12.54 10.62 -13.71
N ILE A 318 12.12 10.45 -14.97
CA ILE A 318 10.84 9.81 -15.32
C ILE A 318 10.73 8.41 -14.71
N VAL A 319 11.77 7.57 -14.87
CA VAL A 319 11.73 6.20 -14.33
C VAL A 319 11.80 6.20 -12.80
N LYS A 320 12.61 7.08 -12.19
CA LYS A 320 12.72 7.22 -10.74
C LYS A 320 11.37 7.60 -10.12
N GLU A 321 10.73 8.64 -10.65
CA GLU A 321 9.42 9.11 -10.23
C GLU A 321 8.32 8.06 -10.44
N TYR A 322 8.36 7.31 -11.55
CA TYR A 322 7.44 6.19 -11.78
C TYR A 322 7.57 5.10 -10.69
N LEU A 323 8.79 4.75 -10.27
CA LEU A 323 9.01 3.75 -9.22
C LEU A 323 8.60 4.24 -7.82
N ILE A 324 8.82 5.52 -7.53
CA ILE A 324 8.33 6.16 -6.30
C ILE A 324 6.80 6.13 -6.27
N ALA A 325 6.16 6.54 -7.38
CA ALA A 325 4.72 6.46 -7.54
C ALA A 325 4.19 5.03 -7.41
N ALA A 326 4.90 4.04 -7.97
CA ALA A 326 4.54 2.63 -7.82
C ALA A 326 4.54 2.18 -6.36
N THR A 327 5.48 2.67 -5.55
CA THR A 327 5.49 2.43 -4.09
C THR A 327 4.24 3.01 -3.42
N ALA A 328 3.91 4.27 -3.71
CA ALA A 328 2.74 4.95 -3.16
C ALA A 328 1.39 4.36 -3.62
N LYS A 329 1.36 3.70 -4.79
CA LYS A 329 0.17 3.01 -5.31
C LYS A 329 -0.07 1.64 -4.66
N ASP A 330 0.90 1.07 -3.95
CA ASP A 330 0.78 -0.27 -3.34
C ASP A 330 1.05 -0.31 -1.82
N CYS A 331 1.27 0.82 -1.17
CA CYS A 331 1.35 0.90 0.29
C CYS A 331 -0.01 0.66 0.98
N SER A 332 0.03 0.42 2.29
CA SER A 332 -1.15 0.44 3.16
C SER A 332 -1.10 1.67 4.07
N LEU A 333 -2.27 2.18 4.48
CA LEU A 333 -2.42 3.06 5.63
C LEU A 333 -2.94 2.25 6.81
N MET A 334 -2.42 2.52 8.01
CA MET A 334 -2.96 1.99 9.25
C MET A 334 -3.38 3.15 10.15
N ILE A 335 -4.62 3.13 10.62
CA ILE A 335 -5.18 4.15 11.50
C ILE A 335 -5.71 3.46 12.75
N SER A 336 -5.12 3.77 13.88
CA SER A 336 -5.53 3.24 15.19
C SER A 336 -6.46 4.25 15.86
N PHE A 337 -7.47 3.75 16.56
CA PHE A 337 -8.40 4.54 17.35
C PHE A 337 -8.48 4.03 18.78
N ARG A 338 -8.55 4.97 19.73
CA ARG A 338 -8.84 4.69 21.13
C ARG A 338 -9.85 5.72 21.64
N PRO A 339 -10.94 5.31 22.31
CA PRO A 339 -11.84 6.25 22.94
C PRO A 339 -11.10 7.16 23.93
N GLN A 340 -11.36 8.46 23.90
CA GLN A 340 -10.84 9.38 24.90
C GLN A 340 -11.74 9.35 26.14
N GLU A 341 -11.14 9.22 27.32
CA GLU A 341 -11.85 9.36 28.59
C GLU A 341 -11.92 10.82 29.03
N ASP A 342 -13.02 11.18 29.72
CA ASP A 342 -13.25 12.53 30.22
C ASP A 342 -12.14 12.98 31.17
N GLY A 343 -11.63 14.20 30.95
CA GLY A 343 -10.58 14.80 31.79
C GLY A 343 -9.14 14.39 31.44
N ARG A 344 -8.93 13.54 30.43
CA ARG A 344 -7.59 13.16 29.97
C ARG A 344 -7.09 14.08 28.86
N LEU A 345 -5.89 14.64 29.04
CA LEU A 345 -5.21 15.38 27.97
C LEU A 345 -4.83 14.44 26.83
N PRO A 346 -5.18 14.76 25.57
CA PRO A 346 -4.88 13.89 24.44
C PRO A 346 -3.37 13.84 24.20
N SER A 347 -2.88 12.63 23.94
CA SER A 347 -1.47 12.38 23.61
C SER A 347 -1.20 12.36 22.11
N HIS A 348 -2.26 12.16 21.32
CA HIS A 348 -2.25 12.09 19.87
C HIS A 348 -3.29 13.05 19.28
N ASN A 349 -3.48 13.01 17.95
CA ASN A 349 -4.53 13.79 17.33
C ASN A 349 -5.90 13.27 17.81
N THR A 350 -6.92 14.13 17.80
CA THR A 350 -8.27 13.75 18.21
C THR A 350 -9.27 13.98 17.09
N VAL A 351 -10.26 13.11 16.99
CA VAL A 351 -11.41 13.24 16.08
C VAL A 351 -12.71 13.14 16.88
N TYR A 352 -13.66 14.00 16.56
CA TYR A 352 -14.98 13.99 17.17
C TYR A 352 -15.97 13.25 16.27
N LEU A 353 -16.64 12.25 16.82
CA LEU A 353 -17.65 11.43 16.16
C LEU A 353 -19.05 11.93 16.52
N GLY A 354 -19.59 12.83 15.69
CA GLY A 354 -20.85 13.51 15.97
C GLY A 354 -22.08 12.59 16.07
N SER A 355 -22.07 11.39 15.49
CA SER A 355 -23.19 10.44 15.58
C SER A 355 -23.37 9.82 16.97
N THR A 356 -22.34 9.84 17.80
CA THR A 356 -22.34 9.21 19.13
C THR A 356 -21.85 10.14 20.24
N ASP A 357 -21.53 11.40 19.90
CA ASP A 357 -20.94 12.37 20.83
C ASP A 357 -19.68 11.82 21.53
N GLN A 358 -18.84 11.10 20.78
CA GLN A 358 -17.61 10.50 21.27
C GLN A 358 -16.38 11.19 20.69
N VAL A 359 -15.30 11.27 21.46
CA VAL A 359 -13.97 11.70 20.98
C VAL A 359 -13.03 10.50 20.96
N PHE A 360 -12.23 10.39 19.90
CA PHE A 360 -11.22 9.34 19.74
C PHE A 360 -9.84 9.95 19.53
N GLU A 361 -8.83 9.38 20.17
CA GLU A 361 -7.42 9.59 19.82
C GLU A 361 -7.04 8.72 18.60
N TYR A 362 -6.23 9.27 17.69
CA TYR A 362 -5.71 8.60 16.49
C TYR A 362 -4.29 8.99 16.09
#